data_AF-A0A970MYR7-F1
#
_entry.id   AF-A0A970MYR7-F1
#
_cell.length_a   1.000
_cell.length_b   1.000
_cell.length_c   1.000
_cell.angle_alpha   90.00
_cell.angle_beta   90.00
_cell.angle_gamma   90.00
#
_symmetry.space_group_name_H-M   'P 1'
#
loop_
_entity.id
_entity.type
_entity.pdbx_description
1 polymer ?
#
loop_
_entity_poly.entity_id
_entity_poly.type
_entity_poly.pdbx_seq_one_letter_code
_entity_poly.pdbx_strand_id
1 'polypeptide(L)'
;MRSAIITAVVIGLLIAGSAMADNVPAPLYLSANAIGGAALNQYTPGVADGRGPNNIGLLIRTYGKVTFVDTVEKYFYIDDGSARLDGTVNSGTPLVGIRVSYGGLAAGVVAINTPTVNVKVTMTGIASTFLGINNTIQPKFR
;
A
#
# COMPACT_ATOMS: atom_id res chain seq x y z
N MET A 1 53.06 -11.83 34.70
CA MET A 1 52.36 -10.54 34.45
C MET A 1 52.46 -10.18 32.98
N ARG A 2 51.58 -10.73 32.14
CA ARG A 2 51.42 -10.45 30.69
C ARG A 2 50.30 -11.37 30.20
N SER A 3 49.09 -10.84 30.01
CA SER A 3 48.07 -11.27 29.03
C SER A 3 46.66 -10.80 29.46
N ALA A 4 46.52 -9.52 29.83
CA ALA A 4 45.21 -8.90 30.12
C ALA A 4 44.80 -7.88 29.05
N ILE A 5 45.55 -7.79 27.94
CA ILE A 5 45.40 -6.72 26.94
C ILE A 5 44.57 -7.18 25.71
N ILE A 6 44.40 -8.49 25.49
CA ILE A 6 43.75 -9.00 24.26
C ILE A 6 42.21 -9.05 24.37
N THR A 7 41.64 -9.15 25.57
CA THR A 7 40.18 -9.29 25.75
C THR A 7 39.41 -7.97 25.61
N ALA A 8 40.04 -6.82 25.81
CA ALA A 8 39.38 -5.52 25.72
C ALA A 8 39.17 -5.04 24.26
N VAL A 9 39.97 -5.51 23.31
CA VAL A 9 39.89 -5.08 21.91
C VAL A 9 38.73 -5.75 21.15
N VAL A 10 38.28 -6.93 21.58
CA VAL A 10 37.19 -7.65 20.93
C VAL A 10 35.80 -7.16 21.37
N ILE A 11 35.69 -6.51 22.53
CA ILE A 11 34.40 -6.00 23.06
C ILE A 11 34.08 -4.60 22.51
N GLY A 12 35.10 -3.83 22.08
CA GLY A 12 34.90 -2.49 21.51
C GLY A 12 34.34 -2.45 20.08
N LEU A 13 34.32 -3.58 19.36
CA LEU A 13 33.88 -3.65 17.96
C LEU A 13 32.46 -4.21 17.77
N LEU A 14 31.82 -4.70 18.83
CA LEU A 14 30.47 -5.28 18.78
C LEU A 14 29.33 -4.29 19.10
N ILE A 15 29.66 -3.03 19.39
CA ILE A 15 28.66 -2.00 19.80
C ILE A 15 28.39 -0.97 18.68
N ALA A 16 29.03 -1.11 17.51
CA ALA A 16 28.83 -0.19 16.38
C ALA A 16 27.78 -0.67 15.34
N GLY A 17 27.03 -1.74 15.64
CA GLY A 17 26.08 -2.34 14.69
C GLY A 17 24.61 -1.91 14.82
N SER A 18 24.23 -1.21 15.89
CA SER A 18 22.81 -1.01 16.23
C SER A 18 22.36 0.45 16.28
N ALA A 19 22.97 1.32 15.48
CA ALA A 19 22.60 2.74 15.42
C ALA A 19 22.46 3.27 13.98
N MET A 20 22.00 2.41 13.07
CA MET A 20 21.27 2.86 11.89
C MET A 20 19.84 2.41 12.08
N ALA A 21 19.11 3.10 12.97
CA ALA A 21 17.66 3.10 12.85
C ALA A 21 17.38 3.78 11.50
N ASP A 22 17.27 2.92 10.50
CA ASP A 22 16.84 3.21 9.14
C ASP A 22 15.68 4.19 9.25
N ASN A 23 15.87 5.44 8.82
CA ASN A 23 14.86 6.49 8.91
C ASN A 23 13.81 6.24 7.82
N VAL A 24 13.13 5.09 7.92
CA VAL A 24 12.07 4.69 7.00
C VAL A 24 10.93 5.67 7.22
N PRO A 25 10.52 6.43 6.17
CA PRO A 25 9.43 7.37 6.30
C PRO A 25 8.17 6.69 6.81
N ALA A 26 7.55 7.26 7.83
CA ALA A 26 6.26 6.79 8.31
C ALA A 26 5.20 6.94 7.19
N PRO A 27 4.27 5.98 7.05
CA PRO A 27 3.24 6.06 6.03
C PRO A 27 2.33 7.27 6.24
N LEU A 28 2.07 8.02 5.16
CA LEU A 28 1.14 9.15 5.19
C LEU A 28 -0.30 8.67 4.99
N TYR A 29 -1.23 9.18 5.81
CA TYR A 29 -2.65 8.94 5.62
C TYR A 29 -3.17 9.70 4.40
N LEU A 30 -3.80 8.97 3.47
CA LEU A 30 -4.41 9.53 2.26
C LEU A 30 -5.87 9.07 2.13
N SER A 31 -6.71 10.00 1.66
CA SER A 31 -8.05 9.68 1.19
C SER A 31 -7.99 8.95 -0.15
N ALA A 32 -9.03 8.17 -0.47
CA ALA A 32 -9.11 7.39 -1.70
C ALA A 32 -8.89 8.24 -2.97
N ASN A 33 -9.38 9.48 -2.98
CA ASN A 33 -9.21 10.39 -4.12
C ASN A 33 -7.79 10.95 -4.28
N ALA A 34 -6.98 10.91 -3.22
CA ALA A 34 -5.59 11.36 -3.25
C ALA A 34 -4.61 10.23 -3.60
N ILE A 35 -5.04 8.96 -3.59
CA ILE A 35 -4.18 7.82 -3.94
C ILE A 35 -3.93 7.81 -5.45
N GLY A 36 -2.67 7.64 -5.83
CA GLY A 36 -2.17 7.69 -7.20
C GLY A 36 -1.85 9.09 -7.69
N GLY A 37 -2.66 10.09 -7.31
CA GLY A 37 -2.42 11.49 -7.62
C GLY A 37 -2.61 11.86 -9.10
N ALA A 38 -2.50 13.16 -9.38
CA ALA A 38 -2.57 13.71 -10.72
C ALA A 38 -1.27 13.47 -11.50
N ALA A 39 -1.31 13.66 -12.82
CA ALA A 39 -0.09 13.67 -13.62
C ALA A 39 0.81 14.82 -13.21
N LEU A 40 2.11 14.54 -13.05
CA LEU A 40 3.13 15.58 -12.82
C LEU A 40 3.56 16.21 -14.16
N ASN A 41 3.72 15.39 -15.19
CA ASN A 41 4.06 15.79 -16.56
C ASN A 41 3.79 14.61 -17.54
N GLN A 42 4.12 14.78 -18.82
CA GLN A 42 3.90 13.77 -19.87
C GLN A 42 4.64 12.43 -19.66
N TYR A 43 5.73 12.42 -18.89
CA TYR A 43 6.53 11.22 -18.58
C TYR A 43 6.23 10.64 -17.19
N THR A 44 5.41 11.34 -16.41
CA THR A 44 4.98 10.91 -15.07
C THR A 44 3.45 11.00 -14.99
N PRO A 45 2.75 10.10 -15.71
CA PRO A 45 1.30 10.09 -15.71
C PRO A 45 0.77 9.75 -14.33
N GLY A 46 -0.36 10.36 -13.97
CA GLY A 46 -1.12 10.04 -12.77
C GLY A 46 -2.17 8.96 -13.05
N VAL A 47 -3.01 8.72 -12.05
CA VAL A 47 -4.20 7.88 -12.23
C VAL A 47 -5.34 8.72 -12.80
N ALA A 48 -6.32 8.08 -13.45
CA ALA A 48 -7.51 8.77 -13.92
C ALA A 48 -8.24 9.44 -12.77
N ASP A 49 -8.68 10.69 -12.98
CA ASP A 49 -9.32 11.52 -11.96
C ASP A 49 -8.51 11.64 -10.65
N GLY A 50 -7.20 11.40 -10.70
CA GLY A 50 -6.29 11.51 -9.57
C GLY A 50 -6.13 12.96 -9.14
N ARG A 51 -6.05 13.19 -7.82
CA ARG A 51 -5.90 14.53 -7.23
C ARG A 51 -4.66 14.59 -6.36
N GLY A 52 -3.97 15.74 -6.39
CA GLY A 52 -2.78 15.96 -5.58
C GLY A 52 -1.51 15.28 -6.14
N PRO A 53 -0.44 15.18 -5.32
CA PRO A 53 0.85 14.66 -5.77
C PRO A 53 0.79 13.18 -6.18
N ASN A 54 1.54 12.82 -7.23
CA ASN A 54 1.72 11.43 -7.62
C ASN A 54 2.50 10.68 -6.52
N ASN A 55 1.84 9.70 -5.90
CA ASN A 55 2.37 8.92 -4.78
C ASN A 55 2.50 7.43 -5.12
N ILE A 56 2.50 7.07 -6.40
CA ILE A 56 2.73 5.69 -6.83
C ILE A 56 4.13 5.23 -6.40
N GLY A 57 4.21 4.02 -5.84
CA GLY A 57 5.42 3.43 -5.28
C GLY A 57 5.72 3.84 -3.84
N LEU A 58 4.95 4.75 -3.24
CA LEU A 58 5.16 5.18 -1.86
C LEU A 58 4.38 4.33 -0.87
N LEU A 59 4.92 4.21 0.34
CA LEU A 59 4.25 3.61 1.49
C LEU A 59 3.21 4.60 2.03
N ILE A 60 1.95 4.19 2.00
CA ILE A 60 0.81 5.02 2.41
C ILE A 60 -0.06 4.28 3.42
N ARG A 61 -0.92 5.04 4.09
CA ARG A 61 -1.98 4.51 4.92
C ARG A 61 -3.33 5.04 4.45
N THR A 62 -4.36 4.23 4.49
CA THR A 62 -5.73 4.65 4.19
C THR A 62 -6.71 3.88 5.05
N TYR A 63 -7.96 4.30 5.05
CA TYR A 63 -9.03 3.66 5.81
C TYR A 63 -10.29 3.62 4.95
N GLY A 64 -11.21 2.72 5.27
CA GLY A 64 -12.50 2.68 4.57
C GLY A 64 -13.37 1.52 5.01
N LYS A 65 -14.64 1.57 4.62
CA LYS A 65 -15.57 0.46 4.76
C LYS A 65 -15.39 -0.49 3.58
N VAL A 66 -15.30 -1.79 3.84
CA VAL A 66 -15.25 -2.81 2.79
C VAL A 66 -16.58 -2.84 2.05
N THR A 67 -16.55 -2.63 0.73
CA THR A 67 -17.74 -2.55 -0.12
C THR A 67 -17.92 -3.79 -0.99
N PHE A 68 -16.83 -4.50 -1.29
CA PHE A 68 -16.84 -5.71 -2.12
C PHE A 68 -15.62 -6.58 -1.79
N VAL A 69 -15.77 -7.89 -1.99
CA VAL A 69 -14.71 -8.88 -1.75
C VAL A 69 -14.72 -9.92 -2.85
N ASP A 70 -13.54 -10.19 -3.42
CA ASP A 70 -13.27 -11.29 -4.33
C ASP A 70 -12.17 -12.19 -3.73
N THR A 71 -12.56 -13.38 -3.32
CA THR A 71 -11.65 -14.36 -2.71
C THR A 71 -10.91 -15.20 -3.75
N VAL A 72 -11.41 -15.25 -4.99
CA VAL A 72 -10.80 -16.02 -6.09
C VAL A 72 -9.63 -15.23 -6.66
N GLU A 73 -9.89 -13.98 -7.03
CA GLU A 73 -8.90 -13.06 -7.61
C GLU A 73 -8.08 -12.30 -6.54
N LYS A 74 -8.37 -12.56 -5.26
CA LYS A 74 -7.63 -12.05 -4.09
C LYS A 74 -7.53 -10.52 -4.04
N TYR A 75 -8.69 -9.86 -4.15
CA TYR A 75 -8.80 -8.43 -3.89
C TYR A 75 -10.12 -8.08 -3.17
N PHE A 76 -10.18 -6.89 -2.60
CA PHE A 76 -11.40 -6.31 -2.05
C PHE A 76 -11.42 -4.80 -2.31
N TYR A 77 -12.55 -4.15 -2.11
CA TYR A 77 -12.69 -2.71 -2.22
C TYR A 77 -12.94 -2.08 -0.86
N ILE A 78 -12.35 -0.90 -0.64
CA ILE A 78 -12.63 -0.06 0.53
C ILE A 78 -13.03 1.34 0.08
N ASP A 79 -14.05 1.89 0.73
CA ASP A 79 -14.52 3.25 0.50
C ASP A 79 -14.42 4.07 1.78
N ASP A 80 -13.71 5.20 1.71
CA ASP A 80 -13.58 6.18 2.79
C ASP A 80 -14.72 7.22 2.78
N GLY A 81 -15.70 7.06 1.88
CA GLY A 81 -16.78 7.99 1.63
C GLY A 81 -16.55 8.85 0.39
N SER A 82 -15.42 8.68 -0.32
CA SER A 82 -15.17 9.40 -1.56
C SER A 82 -15.96 8.87 -2.76
N ALA A 83 -16.56 7.68 -2.64
CA ALA A 83 -17.36 7.03 -3.67
C ALA A 83 -16.62 6.87 -5.00
N ARG A 84 -15.31 6.62 -4.95
CA ARG A 84 -14.48 6.47 -6.16
C ARG A 84 -14.90 5.25 -6.96
N LEU A 85 -14.89 5.38 -8.29
CA LEU A 85 -15.14 4.29 -9.24
C LEU A 85 -13.92 4.07 -10.12
N ASP A 86 -13.61 2.82 -10.45
CA ASP A 86 -12.53 2.45 -11.36
C ASP A 86 -13.03 1.80 -12.66
N GLY A 87 -14.36 1.81 -12.84
CA GLY A 87 -15.08 1.17 -13.94
C GLY A 87 -15.51 -0.27 -13.67
N THR A 88 -14.93 -0.95 -12.68
CA THR A 88 -15.24 -2.37 -12.41
C THR A 88 -16.69 -2.54 -11.98
N VAL A 89 -17.34 -3.56 -12.53
CA VAL A 89 -18.73 -3.93 -12.22
C VAL A 89 -18.80 -5.39 -11.78
N ASN A 90 -19.66 -5.68 -10.81
CA ASN A 90 -20.03 -7.03 -10.43
C ASN A 90 -21.54 -7.20 -10.62
N SER A 91 -21.96 -8.14 -11.47
CA SER A 91 -23.37 -8.39 -11.80
C SER A 91 -24.17 -7.11 -12.13
N GLY A 92 -23.56 -6.20 -12.91
CA GLY A 92 -24.17 -4.93 -13.31
C GLY A 92 -24.11 -3.80 -12.26
N THR A 93 -23.58 -4.07 -11.07
CA THR A 93 -23.41 -3.06 -10.02
C THR A 93 -21.97 -2.54 -10.00
N PRO A 94 -21.72 -1.21 -10.12
CA PRO A 94 -20.39 -0.64 -9.98
C PRO A 94 -19.77 -0.93 -8.61
N LEU A 95 -18.50 -1.31 -8.61
CA LEU A 95 -17.73 -1.47 -7.37
C LEU A 95 -17.21 -0.11 -6.92
N VAL A 96 -17.50 0.23 -5.67
CA VAL A 96 -17.19 1.54 -5.09
C VAL A 96 -15.97 1.44 -4.18
N GLY A 97 -15.01 2.33 -4.35
CA GLY A 97 -13.83 2.49 -3.50
C GLY A 97 -12.51 2.24 -4.21
N ILE A 98 -11.46 2.05 -3.43
CA ILE A 98 -10.13 1.68 -3.88
C ILE A 98 -9.98 0.17 -3.81
N ARG A 99 -9.47 -0.42 -4.90
CA ARG A 99 -9.09 -1.83 -4.93
C ARG A 99 -7.86 -2.08 -4.06
N VAL A 100 -7.96 -3.06 -3.17
CA VAL A 100 -6.88 -3.58 -2.34
C VAL A 100 -6.58 -5.00 -2.79
N SER A 101 -5.39 -5.23 -3.34
CA SER A 101 -4.95 -6.56 -3.75
C SER A 101 -4.10 -7.21 -2.68
N TYR A 102 -4.45 -8.45 -2.32
CA TYR A 102 -3.68 -9.31 -1.42
C TYR A 102 -3.20 -10.59 -2.13
N GLY A 103 -3.27 -10.62 -3.45
CA GLY A 103 -2.69 -11.66 -4.30
C GLY A 103 -1.20 -11.46 -4.58
N GLY A 104 -0.51 -12.56 -4.89
CA GLY A 104 0.91 -12.54 -5.28
C GLY A 104 1.85 -12.04 -4.17
N LEU A 105 1.54 -12.38 -2.93
CA LEU A 105 2.44 -12.17 -1.78
C LEU A 105 3.64 -13.11 -1.89
N ALA A 106 4.80 -12.69 -1.37
CA ALA A 106 6.00 -13.51 -1.36
C ALA A 106 5.78 -14.79 -0.54
N ALA A 107 6.52 -15.85 -0.89
CA ALA A 107 6.48 -17.09 -0.13
C ALA A 107 6.85 -16.84 1.34
N GLY A 108 6.06 -17.41 2.26
CA GLY A 108 6.25 -17.22 3.71
C GLY A 108 5.55 -16.00 4.32
N VAL A 109 4.92 -15.14 3.51
CA VAL A 109 4.04 -14.07 4.03
C VAL A 109 2.74 -14.69 4.56
N VAL A 110 2.37 -14.34 5.78
CA VAL A 110 1.10 -14.77 6.39
C VAL A 110 -0.06 -14.37 5.49
N ALA A 111 -0.94 -15.33 5.19
CA ALA A 111 -2.13 -15.07 4.40
C ALA A 111 -2.95 -13.96 5.06
N ILE A 112 -3.32 -12.95 4.27
CA ILE A 112 -4.22 -11.91 4.73
C ILE A 112 -5.62 -12.53 4.84
N ASN A 113 -6.18 -12.52 6.05
CA ASN A 113 -7.57 -12.88 6.26
C ASN A 113 -8.45 -11.83 5.59
N THR A 114 -9.18 -12.25 4.57
CA THR A 114 -10.03 -11.34 3.80
C THR A 114 -11.12 -10.75 4.72
N PRO A 115 -11.25 -9.42 4.79
CA PRO A 115 -12.26 -8.81 5.64
C PRO A 115 -13.67 -9.04 5.08
N THR A 116 -14.67 -9.08 5.95
CA THR A 116 -16.08 -9.16 5.53
C THR A 116 -16.58 -7.81 5.02
N VAL A 117 -17.50 -7.83 4.05
CA VAL A 117 -18.20 -6.64 3.57
C VAL A 117 -18.88 -5.91 4.74
N ASN A 118 -18.93 -4.57 4.67
CA ASN A 118 -19.45 -3.64 5.68
C ASN A 118 -18.60 -3.45 6.95
N VAL A 119 -17.39 -4.02 7.02
CA VAL A 119 -16.44 -3.73 8.12
C VAL A 119 -15.55 -2.55 7.74
N LYS A 120 -15.19 -1.71 8.72
CA LYS A 120 -14.18 -0.67 8.56
C LYS A 120 -12.79 -1.23 8.79
N VAL A 121 -11.87 -0.94 7.87
CA VAL A 121 -10.48 -1.37 7.95
C VAL A 121 -9.55 -0.18 7.80
N THR A 122 -8.35 -0.29 8.35
CA THR A 122 -7.22 0.61 8.09
C THR A 122 -6.11 -0.21 7.45
N MET A 123 -5.56 0.30 6.35
CA MET A 123 -4.60 -0.40 5.53
C MET A 123 -3.30 0.39 5.47
N THR A 124 -2.16 -0.27 5.64
CA THR A 124 -0.82 0.27 5.37
C THR A 124 -0.17 -0.58 4.30
N GLY A 125 0.42 0.04 3.28
CA GLY A 125 0.90 -0.66 2.11
C GLY A 125 1.30 0.30 1.00
N ILE A 126 1.59 -0.25 -0.18
CA ILE A 126 2.16 0.49 -1.30
C ILE A 126 1.02 0.98 -2.20
N ALA A 127 1.04 2.27 -2.53
CA ALA A 127 0.22 2.79 -3.60
C ALA A 127 0.76 2.29 -4.94
N SER A 128 -0.05 1.50 -5.64
CA SER A 128 0.26 0.93 -6.96
C SER A 128 -0.80 1.37 -7.95
N THR A 129 -0.60 1.00 -9.21
CA THR A 129 -1.63 1.10 -10.24
C THR A 129 -2.04 -0.28 -10.74
N PHE A 130 -3.14 -0.29 -11.46
CA PHE A 130 -3.52 -1.36 -12.37
C PHE A 130 -4.23 -0.75 -13.57
N LEU A 131 -4.35 -1.55 -14.63
CA LEU A 131 -5.11 -1.18 -15.80
C LEU A 131 -6.58 -1.51 -15.56
N GLY A 132 -7.41 -0.48 -15.42
CA GLY A 132 -8.86 -0.60 -15.30
C GLY A 132 -9.55 -0.73 -16.66
N ILE A 133 -10.86 -0.49 -16.66
CA ILE A 133 -11.67 -0.53 -17.88
C ILE A 133 -11.21 0.56 -18.87
N ASN A 134 -11.34 0.28 -20.18
CA ASN A 134 -10.95 1.19 -21.27
C ASN A 134 -9.47 1.62 -21.23
N ASN A 135 -8.59 0.73 -20.76
CA ASN A 135 -7.15 1.00 -20.67
C ASN A 135 -6.81 2.20 -19.75
N THR A 136 -7.69 2.48 -18.78
CA THR A 136 -7.55 3.61 -17.86
C THR A 136 -6.66 3.22 -16.68
N ILE A 137 -5.66 4.03 -16.35
CA ILE A 137 -4.79 3.77 -15.18
C ILE A 137 -5.56 4.11 -13.90
N GLN A 138 -5.72 3.13 -13.02
CA GLN A 138 -6.47 3.27 -11.77
C GLN A 138 -5.58 2.96 -10.57
N PRO A 139 -5.79 3.63 -9.42
CA PRO A 139 -5.03 3.36 -8.21
C PRO A 139 -5.43 2.01 -7.62
N LYS A 140 -4.46 1.34 -7.02
CA LYS A 140 -4.65 0.09 -6.28
C LYS A 140 -3.72 0.05 -5.10
N PHE A 141 -4.21 -0.49 -3.99
CA PHE A 141 -3.41 -0.71 -2.80
C PHE A 141 -2.83 -2.12 -2.81
N ARG A 142 -1.56 -2.28 -2.40
CA ARG A 142 -0.90 -3.59 -2.27
C ARG A 142 -0.21 -3.74 -0.92
#